data_AF-Q9YCM2-F1
#
_entry.id   AF-Q9YCM2-F1
#
_cell.length_a   1.000
_cell.length_b   1.000
_cell.length_c   1.000
_cell.angle_alpha   90.00
_cell.angle_beta   90.00
_cell.angle_gamma   90.00
#
_symmetry.space_group_name_H-M   'P 1'
#
loop_
_entity.id
_entity.type
_entity.pdbx_description
1 polymer ?
#
loop_
_entity_poly.entity_id
_entity_poly.type
_entity_poly.pdbx_seq_one_letter_code
_entity_poly.pdbx_strand_id
1 'polypeptide(L)'
;MERVDGQRDPVEDLARAARIVILAEEAYDITDTLASRPSSYEEQLALLARLAVKVYKDLESFYNKGEGERVEEALKRLKYMAANLEKLFRYLRCVEAEGGEKLLNREVRRLAALSLAPDYHALSVREILWG
;
A
#
# COMPACT_ATOMS: atom_id res chain seq x y z
N MET A 1 -34.36 -5.21 -19.06
CA MET A 1 -34.40 -4.17 -18.01
C MET A 1 -33.39 -3.12 -18.46
N GLU A 2 -33.88 -2.09 -19.15
CA GLU A 2 -33.05 -1.02 -19.70
C GLU A 2 -32.44 -0.22 -18.56
N ARG A 3 -31.12 -0.01 -18.58
CA ARG A 3 -30.45 0.88 -17.63
C ARG A 3 -30.84 2.31 -18.01
N VAL A 4 -31.37 3.05 -17.04
CA VAL A 4 -31.61 4.48 -17.15
C VAL A 4 -30.24 5.16 -17.27
N ASP A 5 -29.96 5.70 -18.46
CA ASP A 5 -28.73 6.45 -18.73
C ASP A 5 -28.59 7.60 -17.72
N GLY A 6 -27.53 7.55 -16.91
CA GLY A 6 -27.08 8.65 -16.04
C GLY A 6 -27.03 8.35 -14.55
N GLN A 7 -27.65 7.29 -14.04
CA GLN A 7 -27.49 6.89 -12.64
C GLN A 7 -26.35 5.86 -12.51
N ARG A 8 -25.29 6.22 -11.78
CA ARG A 8 -24.25 5.26 -11.38
C ARG A 8 -24.89 4.10 -10.63
N ASP A 9 -24.45 2.88 -10.93
CA ASP A 9 -24.95 1.67 -10.26
C ASP A 9 -24.59 1.75 -8.76
N PRO A 10 -25.58 1.75 -7.84
CA PRO A 10 -25.32 1.89 -6.41
C PRO A 10 -24.45 0.74 -5.86
N VAL A 11 -24.44 -0.43 -6.49
CA VAL A 11 -23.55 -1.54 -6.14
C VAL A 11 -22.10 -1.20 -6.52
N GLU A 12 -21.89 -0.63 -7.70
CA GLU A 12 -20.55 -0.21 -8.16
C GLU A 12 -20.00 0.92 -7.31
N ASP A 13 -20.84 1.88 -6.91
CA ASP A 13 -20.44 3.00 -6.05
C ASP A 13 -20.04 2.52 -4.65
N LEU A 14 -20.85 1.64 -4.02
CA LEU A 14 -20.48 1.06 -2.73
C LEU A 14 -19.23 0.18 -2.84
N ALA A 15 -19.10 -0.64 -3.89
CA ALA A 15 -17.93 -1.48 -4.10
C ALA A 15 -16.64 -0.66 -4.26
N ARG A 16 -16.73 0.54 -4.85
CA ARG A 16 -15.60 1.47 -4.97
C ARG A 16 -15.17 2.02 -3.60
N ALA A 17 -16.12 2.48 -2.79
CA ALA A 17 -15.84 2.98 -1.45
C ALA A 17 -15.31 1.87 -0.53
N ALA A 18 -15.95 0.70 -0.55
CA ALA A 18 -15.56 -0.46 0.24
C ALA A 18 -14.14 -0.94 -0.11
N ARG A 19 -13.75 -0.87 -1.39
CA ARG A 19 -12.40 -1.25 -1.82
C ARG A 19 -11.32 -0.46 -1.10
N ILE A 20 -11.49 0.84 -0.91
CA ILE A 20 -10.50 1.67 -0.21
C ILE A 20 -10.35 1.22 1.24
N VAL A 21 -11.46 0.96 1.93
CA VAL A 21 -11.46 0.47 3.31
C VAL A 21 -10.77 -0.89 3.39
N ILE A 22 -11.11 -1.82 2.48
CA ILE A 22 -10.50 -3.15 2.41
C ILE A 22 -8.99 -3.05 2.17
N LEU A 23 -8.55 -2.23 1.20
CA LEU A 23 -7.13 -2.08 0.90
C LEU A 23 -6.36 -1.43 2.06
N ALA A 24 -6.98 -0.48 2.77
CA ALA A 24 -6.37 0.13 3.95
C ALA A 24 -6.21 -0.90 5.08
N GLU A 25 -7.23 -1.70 5.37
CA GLU A 25 -7.16 -2.77 6.38
C GLU A 25 -6.16 -3.86 5.97
N GLU A 26 -6.18 -4.31 4.71
CA GLU A 26 -5.19 -5.25 4.18
C GLU A 26 -3.75 -4.73 4.41
N ALA A 27 -3.50 -3.43 4.25
CA ALA A 27 -2.18 -2.83 4.51
C ALA A 27 -1.80 -2.90 6.00
N TYR A 28 -2.74 -2.63 6.90
CA TYR A 28 -2.53 -2.72 8.34
C TYR A 28 -2.26 -4.16 8.78
N ASP A 29 -3.06 -5.12 8.33
CA ASP A 29 -2.90 -6.55 8.64
C ASP A 29 -1.54 -7.10 8.20
N ILE A 30 -1.09 -6.74 6.99
CA ILE A 30 0.23 -7.09 6.49
C ILE A 30 1.33 -6.52 7.40
N THR A 31 1.17 -5.25 7.81
CA THR A 31 2.17 -4.56 8.63
C THR A 31 2.22 -5.11 10.06
N ASP A 32 1.07 -5.44 10.65
CA ASP A 32 0.99 -6.10 11.95
C ASP A 32 1.56 -7.53 11.91
N THR A 33 1.35 -8.24 10.80
CA THR A 33 1.98 -9.55 10.57
C THR A 33 3.50 -9.42 10.46
N LEU A 34 4.04 -8.38 9.82
CA LEU A 34 5.48 -8.11 9.80
C LEU A 34 6.04 -7.87 11.22
N ALA A 35 5.30 -7.18 12.08
CA ALA A 35 5.72 -6.91 13.46
C ALA A 35 5.70 -8.19 14.35
N SER A 36 4.62 -8.96 14.24
CA SER A 36 4.38 -10.15 15.07
C SER A 36 5.08 -11.41 14.55
N ARG A 37 5.23 -11.56 13.24
CA ARG A 37 5.84 -12.71 12.54
C ARG A 37 6.91 -12.27 11.51
N PRO A 38 8.06 -11.73 11.95
CA PRO A 38 9.06 -11.17 11.05
C PRO A 38 9.69 -12.17 10.07
N SER A 39 9.70 -13.46 10.41
CA SER A 39 10.18 -14.53 9.53
C SER A 39 9.36 -14.69 8.25
N SER A 40 8.15 -14.13 8.19
CA SER A 40 7.29 -14.14 6.99
C SER A 40 7.52 -12.94 6.06
N TYR A 41 8.59 -12.16 6.26
CA TYR A 41 8.75 -10.87 5.58
C TYR A 41 8.72 -10.97 4.06
N GLU A 42 9.28 -12.02 3.44
CA GLU A 42 9.26 -12.15 1.98
C GLU A 42 7.82 -12.26 1.44
N GLU A 43 6.98 -13.04 2.09
CA GLU A 43 5.57 -13.20 1.74
C GLU A 43 4.79 -11.89 1.98
N GLN A 44 4.96 -11.29 3.15
CA GLN A 44 4.24 -10.07 3.52
C GLN A 44 4.64 -8.86 2.65
N LEU A 45 5.92 -8.72 2.31
CA LEU A 45 6.37 -7.69 1.37
C LEU A 45 5.84 -7.94 -0.05
N ALA A 46 5.70 -9.19 -0.48
CA ALA A 46 5.07 -9.50 -1.75
C ALA A 46 3.56 -9.15 -1.77
N LEU A 47 2.85 -9.38 -0.67
CA LEU A 47 1.46 -8.95 -0.51
C LEU A 47 1.36 -7.41 -0.54
N LEU A 48 2.24 -6.71 0.17
CA LEU A 48 2.28 -5.24 0.19
C LEU A 48 2.57 -4.66 -1.21
N ALA A 49 3.46 -5.30 -1.99
CA ALA A 49 3.74 -4.91 -3.37
C ALA A 49 2.51 -5.08 -4.28
N ARG A 50 1.78 -6.19 -4.14
CA ARG A 50 0.53 -6.41 -4.89
C ARG A 50 -0.51 -5.36 -4.53
N LEU A 51 -0.63 -5.03 -3.25
CA LEU A 51 -1.54 -3.99 -2.76
C LEU A 51 -1.20 -2.62 -3.37
N ALA A 52 0.09 -2.25 -3.38
CA ALA A 52 0.57 -1.02 -4.00
C ALA A 52 0.22 -0.94 -5.50
N VAL A 53 0.29 -2.05 -6.24
CA VAL A 53 -0.13 -2.11 -7.65
C VAL A 53 -1.65 -1.91 -7.80
N LYS A 54 -2.48 -2.46 -6.91
CA LYS A 54 -3.94 -2.22 -6.93
C LYS A 54 -4.23 -0.74 -6.73
N VAL A 55 -3.64 -0.12 -5.69
CA VAL A 55 -3.80 1.31 -5.39
C VAL A 55 -3.29 2.18 -6.54
N TYR A 56 -2.15 1.84 -7.14
CA TYR A 56 -1.62 2.56 -8.29
C TYR A 56 -2.62 2.60 -9.45
N LYS A 57 -3.23 1.47 -9.81
CA LYS A 57 -4.22 1.40 -10.89
C LYS A 57 -5.48 2.20 -10.59
N ASP A 58 -5.94 2.17 -9.34
CA ASP A 58 -7.09 2.97 -8.92
C ASP A 58 -6.77 4.48 -9.06
N LEU A 59 -5.61 4.93 -8.55
CA LEU A 59 -5.14 6.32 -8.68
C LEU A 59 -4.91 6.74 -10.15
N GLU A 60 -4.37 5.86 -10.99
CA GLU A 60 -4.21 6.14 -12.42
C GLU A 60 -5.56 6.34 -13.12
N SER A 61 -6.60 5.59 -12.72
CA SER A 61 -7.97 5.80 -13.20
C SER A 61 -8.53 7.16 -12.80
N PHE A 62 -8.24 7.63 -11.59
CA PHE A 62 -8.63 8.95 -11.09
C PHE A 62 -7.87 10.08 -11.81
N TYR A 63 -6.55 9.94 -11.97
CA TYR A 63 -5.72 10.91 -12.70
C TYR A 63 -6.22 11.13 -14.14
N ASN A 64 -6.53 10.04 -14.85
CA ASN A 64 -7.05 10.10 -16.22
C ASN A 64 -8.45 10.73 -16.33
N LYS A 65 -9.17 10.89 -15.22
CA LYS A 65 -10.47 11.59 -15.15
C LYS A 65 -10.33 13.07 -14.81
N GLY A 66 -9.10 13.59 -14.74
CA GLY A 66 -8.82 15.00 -14.48
C GLY A 66 -8.62 15.35 -13.00
N GLU A 67 -8.42 14.36 -12.13
CA GLU A 67 -8.12 14.60 -10.72
C GLU A 67 -6.65 15.01 -10.51
N GLY A 68 -6.45 16.12 -9.79
CA GLY A 68 -5.28 17.01 -9.88
C GLY A 68 -3.96 16.54 -9.26
N GLU A 69 -3.07 17.51 -9.03
CA GLU A 69 -1.67 17.39 -8.55
C GLU A 69 -1.46 16.40 -7.38
N ARG A 70 -2.45 16.28 -6.50
CA ARG A 70 -2.49 15.34 -5.37
C ARG A 70 -2.38 13.86 -5.80
N VAL A 71 -3.02 13.47 -6.90
CA VAL A 71 -2.98 12.09 -7.42
C VAL A 71 -1.62 11.80 -8.08
N GLU A 72 -1.04 12.78 -8.77
CA GLU A 72 0.29 12.67 -9.38
C GLU A 72 1.37 12.41 -8.32
N GLU A 73 1.32 13.15 -7.21
CA GLU A 73 2.24 12.97 -6.08
C GLU A 73 2.11 11.58 -5.44
N ALA A 74 0.89 11.07 -5.28
CA ALA A 74 0.65 9.71 -4.78
C ALA A 74 1.21 8.65 -5.74
N LEU A 75 1.04 8.82 -7.06
CA LEU A 75 1.62 7.93 -8.08
C LEU A 75 3.16 7.95 -8.06
N LYS A 76 3.79 9.13 -7.89
CA LYS A 76 5.26 9.26 -7.74
C LYS A 76 5.76 8.46 -6.53
N ARG A 77 5.04 8.52 -5.41
CA ARG A 77 5.39 7.80 -4.18
C ARG A 77 5.25 6.29 -4.33
N LEU A 78 4.20 5.81 -5.00
CA LEU A 78 4.05 4.38 -5.27
C LEU A 78 5.15 3.86 -6.21
N LYS A 79 5.56 4.65 -7.21
CA LYS A 79 6.74 4.34 -8.05
C LYS A 79 8.02 4.32 -7.21
N TYR A 80 8.19 5.27 -6.30
CA TYR A 80 9.33 5.31 -5.37
C TYR A 80 9.35 4.08 -4.44
N MET A 81 8.20 3.67 -3.91
CA MET A 81 8.07 2.45 -3.11
C MET A 81 8.55 1.23 -3.88
N ALA A 82 8.11 1.03 -5.13
CA ALA A 82 8.54 -0.09 -5.96
C ALA A 82 10.06 -0.14 -6.14
N ALA A 83 10.69 1.03 -6.41
CA ALA A 83 12.15 1.12 -6.55
C ALA A 83 12.91 0.84 -5.24
N ASN A 84 12.32 1.16 -4.09
CA ASN A 84 12.95 0.92 -2.79
C ASN A 84 12.68 -0.49 -2.24
N LEU A 85 11.63 -1.16 -2.71
CA LEU A 85 11.33 -2.54 -2.30
C LEU A 85 12.49 -3.48 -2.68
N GLU A 86 13.03 -3.36 -3.90
CA GLU A 86 14.18 -4.16 -4.33
C GLU A 86 15.44 -3.88 -3.50
N LYS A 87 15.66 -2.62 -3.11
CA LYS A 87 16.77 -2.23 -2.22
C LYS A 87 16.60 -2.81 -0.83
N LEU A 88 15.38 -2.74 -0.29
CA LEU A 88 15.03 -3.31 1.01
C LEU A 88 15.23 -4.83 1.02
N PHE A 89 14.77 -5.55 -0.01
CA PHE A 89 14.97 -7.00 -0.11
C PHE A 89 16.44 -7.38 -0.09
N ARG A 90 17.28 -6.68 -0.87
CA ARG A 90 18.73 -6.89 -0.86
C ARG A 90 19.33 -6.62 0.52
N TYR A 91 18.94 -5.51 1.15
CA TYR A 91 19.39 -5.18 2.49
C TYR A 91 19.04 -6.25 3.52
N LEU A 92 17.78 -6.72 3.55
CA LEU A 92 17.33 -7.74 4.51
C LEU A 92 18.07 -9.07 4.31
N ARG A 93 18.36 -9.47 3.05
CA ARG A 93 19.17 -10.66 2.76
C ARG A 93 20.61 -10.51 3.25
N CYS A 94 21.23 -9.34 3.08
CA CYS A 94 22.55 -9.07 3.65
C CYS A 94 22.54 -9.12 5.18
N VAL A 95 21.52 -8.52 5.80
CA VAL A 95 21.32 -8.55 7.26
C VAL A 95 21.18 -9.98 7.78
N GLU A 96 20.42 -10.82 7.08
CA GLU A 96 20.27 -12.24 7.41
C GLU A 96 21.61 -12.99 7.30
N ALA A 97 22.36 -12.77 6.21
CA ALA A 97 23.64 -13.43 5.97
C ALA A 97 24.74 -13.01 6.97
N GLU A 98 24.78 -11.74 7.38
CA GLU A 98 25.85 -11.18 8.22
C GLU A 98 25.51 -11.19 9.72
N GLY A 99 24.25 -10.91 10.07
CA GLY A 99 23.79 -10.74 11.45
C GLY A 99 22.85 -11.82 11.96
N GLY A 100 22.48 -12.77 11.09
CA GLY A 100 21.56 -13.86 11.41
C GLY A 100 20.12 -13.41 11.68
N GLU A 101 19.29 -14.39 12.04
CA GLU A 101 17.84 -14.22 12.20
C GLU A 101 17.47 -13.13 13.21
N LYS A 102 18.23 -12.99 14.30
CA LYS A 102 17.94 -11.99 15.34
C LYS A 102 18.03 -10.56 14.81
N LEU A 103 19.03 -10.27 13.97
CA LEU A 103 19.20 -8.95 13.38
C LEU A 103 18.17 -8.69 12.29
N LEU A 104 17.89 -9.70 11.45
CA LEU A 104 16.82 -9.66 10.46
C LEU A 104 15.47 -9.32 11.11
N ASN A 105 15.09 -10.05 12.16
CA ASN A 105 13.85 -9.85 12.87
C ASN A 105 13.74 -8.44 13.48
N ARG A 106 14.87 -7.85 13.89
CA ARG A 106 14.90 -6.47 14.40
C ARG A 106 14.62 -5.46 13.29
N GLU A 107 15.24 -5.61 12.12
CA GLU A 107 15.04 -4.69 11.00
C GLU A 107 13.64 -4.81 10.38
N VAL A 108 13.08 -6.02 10.30
CA VAL A 108 11.70 -6.22 9.84
C VAL A 108 10.69 -5.59 10.80
N ARG A 109 10.87 -5.73 12.12
CA ARG A 109 10.01 -5.04 13.11
C ARG A 109 10.17 -3.53 13.04
N ARG A 110 11.38 -3.05 12.79
CA ARG A 110 11.65 -1.62 12.61
C ARG A 110 10.92 -1.08 11.38
N LEU A 111 10.94 -1.80 10.27
CA LEU A 111 10.15 -1.46 9.08
C LEU A 111 8.66 -1.36 9.44
N ALA A 112 8.09 -2.38 10.09
CA ALA A 112 6.68 -2.38 10.48
C ALA A 112 6.32 -1.18 11.36
N ALA A 113 7.14 -0.88 12.37
CA ALA A 113 6.93 0.27 13.25
C ALA A 113 6.97 1.61 12.50
N LEU A 114 7.88 1.76 11.54
CA LEU A 114 7.98 2.97 10.71
C LEU A 114 6.83 3.10 9.72
N SER A 115 6.32 1.98 9.19
CA SER A 115 5.17 1.96 8.29
C SER A 115 3.86 2.36 8.97
N LEU A 116 3.71 2.10 10.27
CA LEU A 116 2.55 2.50 11.08
C LEU A 116 2.66 3.92 11.66
N ALA A 117 3.83 4.54 11.57
CA ALA A 117 4.02 5.88 12.10
C ALA A 117 3.17 6.88 11.29
N PRO A 118 2.42 7.78 11.95
CA PRO A 118 1.64 8.79 11.25
C PRO A 118 2.55 9.68 10.40
N ASP A 119 2.35 9.65 9.09
CA ASP A 119 2.97 10.57 8.14
C ASP A 119 1.88 11.48 7.56
N TYR A 120 2.14 12.79 7.52
CA TYR A 120 1.28 13.82 6.90
C TYR A 120 0.85 13.42 5.48
N HIS A 121 1.71 12.71 4.77
CA HIS A 121 1.41 12.25 3.42
C HIS A 121 0.46 11.06 3.36
N ALA A 122 0.48 10.16 4.34
CA ALA A 122 -0.50 9.07 4.44
C ALA A 122 -1.92 9.63 4.66
N LEU A 123 -2.03 10.70 5.45
CA LEU A 123 -3.30 11.44 5.63
C LEU A 123 -3.77 12.07 4.32
N SER A 124 -2.86 12.63 3.52
CA SER A 124 -3.17 13.25 2.23
C SER A 124 -3.68 12.23 1.20
N VAL A 125 -3.09 11.04 1.11
CA VAL A 125 -3.56 9.97 0.20
C VAL A 125 -4.94 9.46 0.63
N ARG A 126 -5.16 9.33 1.93
CA ARG A 126 -6.44 8.91 2.49
C ARG A 126 -7.57 9.90 2.18
N GLU A 127 -7.30 11.20 2.24
CA GLU A 127 -8.24 12.25 1.81
C GLU A 127 -8.60 12.16 0.33
N ILE A 128 -7.65 11.81 -0.55
CA ILE A 128 -7.92 11.63 -1.98
C ILE A 128 -8.81 10.42 -2.21
N LEU A 129 -8.55 9.32 -1.51
CA LEU A 129 -9.29 8.07 -1.72
C LEU A 129 -10.71 8.16 -1.15
N TRP A 130 -10.92 8.84 -0.02
CA TRP A 130 -12.25 8.99 0.60
C TRP A 130 -12.99 10.28 0.23
N GLY A 131 -12.41 11.14 -0.61
CA GLY A 131 -12.98 12.40 -1.09
C GLY A 131 -13.71 12.24 -2.42
#